data_AF-A0A819QVY8-F1
#
_entry.id   AF-A0A819QVY8-F1
#
_cell.length_a   1.000
_cell.length_b   1.000
_cell.length_c   1.000
_cell.angle_alpha   90.00
_cell.angle_beta   90.00
_cell.angle_gamma   90.00
#
_symmetry.space_group_name_H-M   'P 1'
#
loop_
_entity.id
_entity.type
_entity.pdbx_description
1 polymer ?
#
loop_
_entity_poly.entity_id
_entity_poly.type
_entity_poly.pdbx_seq_one_letter_code
_entity_poly.pdbx_strand_id
1 'polypeptide(L)'
;ETLTMLLQGLDIYFLNRSPLLHVKHLSELIPAFAQPHNSLTSITHVLRQILQAKQNEIQERKLLIIIATDGQPTDDYGKTDTGSLERVLKHERKSADKILITFCACTDDDQAVGYLSR
;
A
#
# COMPACT_ATOMS: atom_id res chain seq x y z
N GLU A 1 11.23 4.79 -19.04
CA GLU A 1 10.67 3.57 -18.42
C GLU A 1 9.30 3.77 -17.76
N THR A 2 8.95 4.98 -17.30
CA THR A 2 7.67 5.26 -16.60
C THR A 2 6.41 5.01 -17.44
N LEU A 3 6.48 5.11 -18.77
CA LEU A 3 5.32 4.92 -19.65
C LEU A 3 4.85 3.45 -19.76
N THR A 4 5.74 2.47 -19.53
CA THR A 4 5.42 1.05 -19.76
C THR A 4 4.53 0.47 -18.67
N MET A 5 4.59 1.02 -17.44
CA MET A 5 3.74 0.58 -16.31
C MET A 5 2.24 0.82 -16.57
N LEU A 6 1.88 1.88 -17.28
CA LEU A 6 0.47 2.19 -17.56
C LEU A 6 -0.18 1.22 -18.56
N LEU A 7 0.60 0.53 -19.41
CA LEU A 7 0.05 -0.42 -20.38
C LEU A 7 -0.55 -1.67 -19.71
N GLN A 8 0.01 -2.09 -18.56
CA GLN A 8 -0.45 -3.27 -17.81
C GLN A 8 -1.56 -2.93 -16.79
N GLY A 9 -1.81 -1.65 -16.55
CA GLY A 9 -2.72 -1.18 -15.51
C GLY A 9 -2.10 -1.27 -14.10
N LEU A 10 -2.71 -0.55 -13.15
CA LEU A 10 -2.29 -0.49 -11.75
C LEU A 10 -3.33 -1.19 -10.88
N ASP A 11 -2.87 -1.96 -9.90
CA ASP A 11 -3.72 -2.46 -8.83
C ASP A 11 -3.68 -1.48 -7.66
N ILE A 12 -4.84 -0.94 -7.31
CA ILE A 12 -5.02 0.05 -6.23
C ILE A 12 -5.70 -0.65 -5.06
N TYR A 13 -4.94 -0.84 -3.99
CA TYR A 13 -5.44 -1.39 -2.74
C TYR A 13 -5.72 -0.26 -1.77
N PHE A 14 -6.94 -0.24 -1.23
CA PHE A 14 -7.34 0.73 -0.23
C PHE A 14 -7.29 0.11 1.15
N LEU A 15 -7.09 0.94 2.18
CA LEU A 15 -7.09 0.49 3.56
C LEU A 15 -8.48 0.08 4.06
N ASN A 16 -9.52 0.67 3.47
CA ASN A 16 -10.88 0.63 4.01
C ASN A 16 -11.96 0.20 2.99
N ARG A 17 -11.56 -0.30 1.82
CA ARG A 17 -12.49 -0.79 0.78
C ARG A 17 -11.83 -1.82 -0.12
N SER A 18 -12.66 -2.46 -0.96
CA SER A 18 -12.20 -3.42 -1.95
C SER A 18 -11.19 -2.80 -2.92
N PRO A 19 -10.17 -3.58 -3.35
CA PRO A 19 -9.19 -3.10 -4.31
C PRO A 19 -9.81 -2.88 -5.69
N LEU A 20 -9.26 -1.95 -6.45
CA LEU A 20 -9.48 -1.81 -7.88
C LEU A 20 -8.28 -2.41 -8.61
N LEU A 21 -8.51 -3.33 -9.54
CA LEU A 21 -7.45 -4.05 -10.24
C LEU A 21 -7.36 -3.61 -11.70
N HIS A 22 -6.15 -3.64 -12.26
CA HIS A 22 -5.86 -3.30 -13.66
C HIS A 22 -6.37 -1.92 -14.11
N VAL A 23 -6.35 -0.93 -13.21
CA VAL A 23 -6.78 0.44 -13.50
C VAL A 23 -5.87 1.07 -14.55
N LYS A 24 -6.45 1.54 -15.65
CA LYS A 24 -5.73 2.18 -16.76
C LYS A 24 -6.08 3.65 -16.93
N HIS A 25 -7.25 4.05 -16.46
CA HIS A 25 -7.79 5.40 -16.62
C HIS A 25 -8.24 5.97 -15.29
N LEU A 26 -7.97 7.27 -15.08
CA LEU A 26 -8.38 7.98 -13.87
C LEU A 26 -9.91 7.93 -13.63
N SER A 27 -10.70 7.87 -14.70
CA SER A 27 -12.16 7.76 -14.63
C SER A 27 -12.64 6.52 -13.88
N GLU A 28 -11.85 5.44 -13.84
CA GLU A 28 -12.16 4.22 -13.10
C GLU A 28 -11.97 4.41 -11.59
N LEU A 29 -11.13 5.36 -11.20
CA LEU A 29 -10.78 5.64 -9.81
C LEU A 29 -11.74 6.64 -9.14
N ILE A 30 -12.29 7.59 -9.91
CA ILE A 30 -13.18 8.65 -9.41
C ILE A 30 -14.35 8.09 -8.56
N PRO A 31 -15.08 7.04 -9.00
CA PRO A 31 -16.20 6.51 -8.21
C PRO A 31 -15.77 5.94 -6.85
N ALA A 32 -14.54 5.41 -6.75
CA ALA A 32 -14.02 4.87 -5.50
C ALA A 32 -13.87 5.93 -4.42
N PHE A 33 -13.72 7.20 -4.79
CA PHE A 33 -13.59 8.33 -3.84
C PHE A 33 -14.90 9.10 -3.62
N ALA A 34 -16.00 8.70 -4.27
CA ALA A 34 -17.28 9.41 -4.16
C ALA A 34 -17.93 9.30 -2.77
N GLN A 35 -17.59 8.27 -2.00
CA GLN A 35 -18.06 8.10 -0.64
C GLN A 35 -16.89 8.04 0.36
N PRO A 36 -16.90 8.90 1.39
CA PRO A 36 -15.97 8.76 2.50
C PRO A 36 -16.25 7.43 3.24
N HIS A 37 -15.21 6.82 3.77
CA HIS A 37 -15.34 5.63 4.61
C HIS A 37 -14.67 5.88 5.95
N ASN A 38 -15.40 5.54 7.02
CA ASN A 38 -14.97 5.71 8.41
C ASN A 38 -14.55 4.38 9.04
N SER A 39 -13.89 3.51 8.29
CA SER A 39 -13.32 2.28 8.84
C SER A 39 -11.82 2.42 9.05
N LEU A 40 -11.28 1.48 9.81
CA LEU A 40 -9.91 1.46 10.30
C LEU A 40 -8.91 1.31 9.14
N THR A 41 -7.70 1.83 9.33
CA THR A 41 -6.71 2.06 8.28
C THR A 41 -5.44 1.21 8.48
N SER A 42 -5.63 -0.10 8.71
CA SER A 42 -4.51 -1.02 8.97
C SER A 42 -3.68 -1.29 7.71
N ILE A 43 -2.64 -0.46 7.48
CA ILE A 43 -1.66 -0.63 6.40
C ILE A 43 -1.03 -2.03 6.46
N THR A 44 -0.76 -2.52 7.68
CA THR A 44 -0.17 -3.84 7.92
C THR A 44 -1.07 -4.95 7.36
N HIS A 45 -2.37 -4.88 7.59
CA HIS A 45 -3.34 -5.87 7.08
C HIS A 45 -3.32 -5.92 5.55
N VAL A 46 -3.45 -4.75 4.92
CA VAL A 46 -3.50 -4.64 3.45
C VAL A 46 -2.17 -5.05 2.81
N LEU A 47 -1.05 -4.69 3.41
CA LEU A 47 0.26 -5.10 2.89
C LEU A 47 0.43 -6.62 2.91
N ARG A 48 0.00 -7.31 3.97
CA ARG A 48 -0.01 -8.78 4.00
C ARG A 48 -0.92 -9.37 2.93
N GLN A 49 -2.11 -8.79 2.73
CA GLN A 49 -3.03 -9.22 1.68
C GLN A 49 -2.38 -9.11 0.29
N ILE A 50 -1.69 -7.99 0.00
CA ILE A 50 -0.99 -7.80 -1.29
C ILE A 50 0.12 -8.86 -1.44
N LEU A 51 0.95 -9.04 -0.42
CA LEU A 51 2.06 -10.01 -0.46
C LEU A 51 1.57 -11.44 -0.69
N GLN A 52 0.41 -11.80 -0.14
CA GLN A 52 -0.24 -13.10 -0.37
C GLN A 52 -0.87 -13.19 -1.77
N ALA A 53 -1.64 -12.19 -2.17
CA ALA A 53 -2.35 -12.17 -3.44
C ALA A 53 -1.39 -12.15 -4.64
N LYS A 54 -0.19 -11.58 -4.48
CA LYS A 54 0.81 -11.40 -5.54
C LYS A 54 1.95 -12.42 -5.53
N GLN A 55 1.85 -13.49 -4.74
CA GLN A 55 2.95 -14.46 -4.58
C GLN A 55 3.41 -15.07 -5.91
N ASN A 56 2.47 -15.38 -6.79
CA ASN A 56 2.79 -15.97 -8.09
C ASN A 56 3.50 -14.95 -8.99
N GLU A 57 3.00 -13.71 -9.04
CA GLU A 57 3.61 -12.65 -9.84
C GLU A 57 5.01 -12.28 -9.36
N ILE A 58 5.28 -12.35 -8.05
CA ILE A 58 6.60 -12.09 -7.46
C ILE A 58 7.65 -13.10 -7.93
N GLN A 59 7.23 -14.33 -8.26
CA GLN A 59 8.14 -15.36 -8.81
C GLN A 59 8.52 -15.04 -10.26
N GLU A 60 7.60 -14.47 -11.03
CA GLU A 60 7.79 -14.20 -12.46
C GLU A 60 8.42 -12.83 -12.74
N ARG A 61 8.12 -11.81 -11.93
CA ARG A 61 8.53 -10.42 -12.16
C ARG A 61 8.74 -9.65 -10.85
N LYS A 62 9.34 -8.46 -10.96
CA LYS A 62 9.47 -7.55 -9.82
C LYS A 62 8.14 -6.84 -9.54
N LEU A 63 7.85 -6.61 -8.26
CA LEU A 63 6.69 -5.88 -7.77
C LEU A 63 7.14 -4.55 -7.16
N LEU A 64 6.54 -3.44 -7.59
CA LEU A 64 6.69 -2.13 -6.96
C LEU A 64 5.39 -1.80 -6.22
N ILE A 65 5.50 -1.57 -4.91
CA ILE A 65 4.39 -1.13 -4.06
C ILE A 65 4.68 0.32 -3.64
N ILE A 66 3.75 1.22 -3.97
CA ILE A 66 3.77 2.61 -3.51
C ILE A 66 2.70 2.74 -2.44
N ILE A 67 3.09 3.12 -1.22
CA ILE A 67 2.18 3.34 -0.11
C ILE A 67 2.02 4.85 0.06
N ALA A 68 0.87 5.39 -0.32
CA ALA A 68 0.49 6.76 -0.03
C ALA A 68 -0.20 6.82 1.34
N THR A 69 0.31 7.64 2.26
CA THR A 69 -0.18 7.72 3.65
C THR A 69 -0.06 9.13 4.20
N ASP A 70 -1.07 9.57 4.94
CA ASP A 70 -1.14 10.87 5.64
C ASP A 70 -1.01 10.72 7.17
N GLY A 71 -0.92 9.48 7.66
CA GLY A 71 -1.00 9.16 9.08
C GLY A 71 -0.10 8.01 9.52
N GLN A 72 -0.17 7.71 10.82
CA GLN A 72 0.52 6.57 11.42
C GLN A 72 -0.19 5.25 11.06
N PRO A 73 0.56 4.15 10.89
CA PRO A 73 -0.05 2.84 10.72
C PRO A 73 -0.76 2.45 12.02
N THR A 74 -1.99 1.94 11.89
CA THR A 74 -2.76 1.40 13.01
C THR A 74 -2.90 -0.12 12.92
N ASP A 75 -3.26 -0.73 14.04
CA ASP A 75 -3.81 -2.09 14.06
C ASP A 75 -5.29 -2.09 13.64
N ASP A 76 -5.90 -3.28 13.69
CA ASP A 76 -7.31 -3.51 13.35
C ASP A 76 -8.28 -2.97 14.41
N TYR A 77 -7.78 -2.25 15.43
CA TYR A 77 -8.55 -1.52 16.44
C TYR A 77 -8.30 -0.01 16.41
N GLY A 78 -7.52 0.48 15.44
CA GLY A 78 -7.20 1.90 15.28
C GLY A 78 -6.09 2.42 16.21
N LYS A 79 -5.38 1.54 16.91
CA LYS A 79 -4.24 1.92 17.75
C LYS A 79 -2.96 1.93 16.92
N THR A 80 -2.11 2.95 17.08
CA THR A 80 -0.80 3.01 16.42
C THR A 80 0.00 1.71 16.61
N ASP A 81 0.46 1.12 15.51
CA ASP A 81 1.26 -0.10 15.49
C ASP A 81 2.31 -0.07 14.36
N THR A 82 3.33 0.76 14.57
CA THR A 82 4.48 0.86 13.65
C THR A 82 5.33 -0.42 13.66
N GLY A 83 5.38 -1.14 14.79
CA GLY A 83 6.20 -2.34 14.95
C GLY A 83 5.72 -3.51 14.08
N SER A 84 4.40 -3.68 13.95
CA SER A 84 3.88 -4.68 13.02
C SER A 84 4.17 -4.34 11.56
N LEU A 85 4.06 -3.08 11.16
CA LEU A 85 4.44 -2.65 9.80
C LEU A 85 5.92 -2.91 9.55
N GLU A 86 6.80 -2.53 10.48
CA GLU A 86 8.23 -2.78 10.40
C GLU A 86 8.54 -4.28 10.26
N ARG A 87 7.87 -5.13 11.04
CA ARG A 87 8.01 -6.58 10.94
C ARG A 87 7.61 -7.10 9.56
N VAL A 88 6.52 -6.60 8.97
CA VAL A 88 6.12 -7.00 7.62
C VAL A 88 7.19 -6.60 6.61
N LEU A 89 7.67 -5.36 6.67
CA LEU A 89 8.68 -4.82 5.75
C LEU A 89 10.02 -5.58 5.83
N LYS A 90 10.48 -5.91 7.04
CA LYS A 90 11.80 -6.52 7.28
C LYS A 90 11.80 -8.04 7.22
N HIS A 91 10.72 -8.71 7.65
CA HIS A 91 10.73 -10.16 7.89
C HIS A 91 9.72 -10.93 7.06
N GLU A 92 8.54 -10.36 6.78
CA GLU A 92 7.49 -11.08 6.05
C GLU A 92 7.57 -10.90 4.54
N ARG A 93 8.15 -9.79 4.06
CA ARG A 93 8.37 -9.52 2.64
C ARG A 93 9.15 -10.65 1.94
N LYS A 94 10.14 -11.24 2.62
CA LYS A 94 11.02 -12.37 2.23
C LYS A 94 11.76 -12.30 0.87
N SER A 95 11.34 -11.44 -0.05
CA SER A 95 11.88 -11.29 -1.41
C SER A 95 12.28 -9.84 -1.64
N ALA A 96 13.29 -9.37 -0.90
CA ALA A 96 13.65 -7.97 -0.87
C ALA A 96 14.19 -7.43 -2.21
N ASP A 97 14.78 -8.30 -3.02
CA ASP A 97 15.27 -8.05 -4.37
C ASP A 97 14.15 -8.00 -5.44
N LYS A 98 12.99 -8.58 -5.13
CA LYS A 98 11.82 -8.65 -6.03
C LYS A 98 10.73 -7.66 -5.68
N ILE A 99 10.57 -7.32 -4.40
CA ILE A 99 9.50 -6.44 -3.91
C ILE A 99 10.13 -5.13 -3.45
N LEU A 100 9.91 -4.07 -4.21
CA LEU A 100 10.31 -2.72 -3.87
C LEU A 100 9.11 -2.02 -3.22
N ILE A 101 9.33 -1.41 -2.05
CA ILE A 101 8.29 -0.68 -1.33
C ILE A 101 8.80 0.74 -1.13
N THR A 102 7.99 1.72 -1.51
CA THR A 102 8.27 3.14 -1.27
C THR A 102 7.06 3.81 -0.63
N PHE A 103 7.31 4.79 0.22
CA PHE A 103 6.28 5.55 0.90
C PHE A 103 6.19 6.96 0.30
N CYS A 104 4.96 7.40 0.08
CA CYS A 104 4.62 8.77 -0.26
C CYS A 104 3.87 9.36 0.94
N ALA A 105 4.52 10.28 1.66
CA ALA A 105 3.86 11.05 2.70
C ALA A 105 2.93 12.07 2.05
N CYS A 106 1.65 12.01 2.40
CA CYS A 106 0.57 12.84 1.87
C CYS A 106 0.00 13.76 2.95
N THR A 107 0.87 14.28 3.81
CA THR A 107 0.54 15.16 4.93
C THR A 107 1.66 16.18 5.14
N ASP A 108 1.33 17.31 5.75
CA ASP A 108 2.26 18.32 6.25
C ASP A 108 2.60 18.12 7.75
N ASP A 109 1.95 17.17 8.42
CA ASP A 109 2.29 16.77 9.79
C ASP A 109 3.48 15.78 9.81
N ASP A 110 4.68 16.31 10.02
CA ASP A 110 5.90 15.52 10.15
C ASP A 110 5.83 14.46 11.27
N GLN A 111 5.04 14.66 12.32
CA GLN A 111 4.91 13.69 13.42
C GLN A 111 4.05 12.49 13.01
N ALA A 112 3.06 12.70 12.14
CA ALA A 112 2.22 11.65 11.62
C ALA A 112 2.99 10.64 10.76
N VAL A 113 4.05 11.10 10.08
CA VAL A 113 4.89 10.27 9.18
C VAL A 113 6.32 10.07 9.67
N GLY A 114 6.66 10.56 10.86
CA GLY A 114 8.03 10.49 11.40
C GLY A 114 8.58 9.07 11.58
N TYR A 115 7.72 8.05 11.55
CA TYR A 115 8.14 6.64 11.54
C TYR A 115 8.82 6.22 10.21
N LEU A 116 8.64 6.97 9.13
CA LEU A 116 9.28 6.72 7.83
C LEU A 116 10.76 7.12 7.79
N SER A 117 11.19 7.98 8.72
CA SER A 117 12.57 8.48 8.80
C SER A 117 13.43 7.74 9.84
N ARG A 118 12.96 6.58 10.32
CA ARG A 118 13.64 5.76 11.35
C ARG A 118 14.38 4.58 10.77
#